data_AF-A0A9F2R3X8-F1
#
_entry.id   AF-A0A9F2R3X8-F1
#
_cell.length_a   1.000
_cell.length_b   1.000
_cell.length_c   1.000
_cell.angle_alpha   90.00
_cell.angle_beta   90.00
_cell.angle_gamma   90.00
#
_symmetry.space_group_name_H-M   'P 1'
#
loop_
_entity.id
_entity.type
_entity.pdbx_description
1 polymer ?
#
loop_
_entity_poly.entity_id
_entity_poly.type
_entity_poly.pdbx_seq_one_letter_code
_entity_poly.pdbx_strand_id
1 'polypeptide(L)'
;MYINGMPLLCHTLAAAFVQILIVSGNWILAKNINFYNVRLPVDPTPFPSSFKCFTCDNVIDNYNCNRWAEDKWCPQNTQYCLTVHHFTSHGRSLSVTKKCATREECHFVGCHRHRETSHTECISCCEGMICNVDIPTNHTNAVFAVLHARRTSGDSRQTISILLLVILIIVFML
;
A
#
# COMPACT_ATOMS: atom_id res chain seq x y z
N MET A 1 47.81 -32.44 49.48
CA MET A 1 47.37 -32.73 48.09
C MET A 1 45.85 -32.77 48.13
N TYR A 2 45.04 -31.89 47.54
CA TYR A 2 45.22 -30.88 46.50
C TYR A 2 44.24 -29.73 46.83
N ILE A 3 44.76 -28.56 47.19
CA ILE A 3 44.02 -27.28 47.09
C ILE A 3 44.27 -26.84 45.65
N ASN A 4 43.35 -27.07 44.70
CA ASN A 4 43.46 -26.51 43.34
C ASN A 4 42.13 -26.56 42.54
N GLY A 5 40.97 -26.56 43.21
CA GLY A 5 39.65 -26.55 42.53
C GLY A 5 38.83 -25.27 42.75
N MET A 6 38.92 -24.69 43.94
CA MET A 6 38.07 -23.55 44.34
C MET A 6 38.32 -22.23 43.59
N PRO A 7 39.56 -21.79 43.30
CA PRO A 7 39.75 -20.52 42.61
C PRO A 7 39.32 -20.61 41.13
N LEU A 8 39.54 -21.75 40.48
CA LEU A 8 39.19 -21.94 39.08
C LEU A 8 37.67 -21.98 38.87
N LEU A 9 36.93 -22.66 39.75
CA LEU A 9 35.47 -22.70 39.72
C LEU A 9 34.85 -21.31 39.99
N CYS A 10 35.45 -20.54 40.89
CA CYS A 10 34.98 -19.18 41.19
C CYS A 10 35.24 -18.22 40.00
N HIS A 11 36.40 -18.34 39.35
CA HIS A 11 36.73 -17.57 38.15
C HIS A 11 35.86 -17.92 36.94
N THR A 12 35.53 -19.21 36.73
CA THR A 12 34.64 -19.62 35.64
C THR A 12 33.21 -19.15 35.86
N LEU A 13 32.71 -19.19 37.11
CA LEU A 13 31.40 -18.66 37.47
C LEU A 13 31.34 -17.13 37.33
N ALA A 14 32.39 -16.41 37.73
CA ALA A 14 32.48 -14.97 37.57
C ALA A 14 32.52 -14.56 36.08
N ALA A 15 33.29 -15.27 35.26
CA ALA A 15 33.35 -15.03 33.82
C ALA A 15 32.00 -15.31 33.15
N ALA A 16 31.31 -16.40 33.52
CA ALA A 16 29.98 -16.71 33.03
C ALA A 16 28.96 -15.62 33.41
N PHE A 17 29.02 -15.10 34.64
CA PHE A 17 28.18 -13.98 35.09
C PHE A 17 28.41 -12.70 34.27
N VAL A 18 29.68 -12.36 34.01
CA VAL A 18 30.03 -11.19 33.19
C VAL A 18 29.54 -11.36 31.75
N GLN A 19 29.66 -12.55 31.17
CA GLN A 19 29.13 -12.83 29.82
C GLN A 19 27.60 -12.72 29.77
N ILE A 20 26.89 -13.22 30.78
CA ILE A 20 25.42 -13.08 30.89
C ILE A 20 25.02 -11.60 31.01
N LEU A 21 25.76 -10.80 31.78
CA LEU A 21 25.52 -9.36 31.91
C LEU A 21 25.77 -8.60 30.59
N ILE A 22 26.81 -8.96 29.84
CA ILE A 22 27.11 -8.35 28.54
C ILE A 22 26.04 -8.73 27.50
N VAL A 23 25.64 -10.00 27.43
CA VAL A 23 24.61 -10.49 26.50
C VAL A 23 23.23 -9.90 26.83
N SER A 24 22.87 -9.81 28.12
CA SER A 24 21.61 -9.18 28.55
C SER A 24 21.60 -7.67 28.35
N GLY A 25 22.71 -6.96 28.60
CA GLY A 25 22.84 -5.53 28.36
C GLY A 25 22.68 -5.16 26.88
N ASN A 26 23.25 -5.96 25.98
CA ASN A 26 23.09 -5.79 24.53
C ASN A 26 21.65 -6.03 24.05
N TRP A 27 20.90 -6.94 24.70
CA TRP A 27 19.49 -7.17 24.39
C TRP A 27 18.58 -6.02 24.87
N ILE A 28 18.96 -5.34 25.96
CA ILE A 28 18.25 -4.16 26.48
C ILE A 28 18.50 -2.94 25.58
N LEU A 29 19.70 -2.80 25.00
CA LEU A 29 20.01 -1.68 24.10
C LEU A 29 19.34 -1.83 22.72
N ALA A 30 19.23 -3.05 22.18
CA ALA A 30 18.60 -3.30 20.89
C ALA A 30 17.06 -3.18 20.89
N LYS A 31 16.43 -3.12 22.08
CA LYS A 31 14.98 -2.99 22.23
C LYS A 31 14.48 -1.54 22.32
N ASN A 32 15.37 -0.55 22.29
CA ASN A 32 15.01 0.86 22.42
C ASN A 32 15.06 1.65 21.10
N ILE A 33 14.80 0.98 19.98
CA ILE A 33 14.27 1.69 18.81
C ILE A 33 12.75 1.66 18.99
N ASN A 34 12.19 2.74 19.51
CA ASN A 34 10.75 2.87 19.66
C ASN A 34 10.12 3.10 18.26
N PHE A 35 9.96 2.02 17.51
CA PHE A 35 9.26 2.02 16.22
C PHE A 35 7.82 2.56 16.34
N TYR A 36 7.23 2.56 17.54
CA TYR A 36 5.91 3.13 17.81
C TYR A 36 5.91 4.66 17.96
N ASN A 37 7.09 5.27 18.14
CA ASN A 37 7.27 6.73 18.14
C ASN A 37 7.82 7.27 16.81
N VAL A 38 8.05 6.40 15.81
CA VAL A 38 8.15 6.86 14.42
C VAL A 38 6.73 7.12 13.93
N ARG A 39 6.17 8.25 14.36
CA ARG A 39 4.98 8.80 13.74
C ARG A 39 5.44 9.34 12.40
N LEU A 40 5.48 8.46 11.37
CA LEU A 40 5.33 8.95 10.01
C LEU A 40 4.12 9.87 10.06
N PRO A 41 4.21 11.13 9.60
CA PRO A 41 3.02 11.94 9.42
C PRO A 41 2.02 11.03 8.69
N VAL A 42 0.90 10.70 9.36
CA VAL A 42 -0.27 10.22 8.62
C VAL A 42 -0.56 11.40 7.75
N ASP A 43 -0.10 11.35 6.51
CA ASP A 43 -0.09 12.50 5.63
C ASP A 43 -1.56 12.94 5.57
N PRO A 44 -1.93 14.01 6.32
CA PRO A 44 -3.32 14.30 6.53
C PRO A 44 -3.85 14.60 5.14
N THR A 45 -4.95 13.95 4.75
CA THR A 45 -5.62 14.22 3.48
C THR A 45 -5.67 15.74 3.29
N PRO A 46 -5.06 16.31 2.24
CA PRO A 46 -4.84 17.76 2.14
C PRO A 46 -6.16 18.54 2.11
N PHE A 47 -7.26 17.87 1.79
CA PHE A 47 -8.62 18.40 1.84
C PHE A 47 -9.64 17.25 2.01
N PRO A 48 -10.88 17.54 2.45
CA PRO A 48 -11.92 16.52 2.57
C PRO A 48 -12.20 15.81 1.23
N SER A 49 -12.35 14.49 1.27
CA SER A 49 -12.53 13.65 0.07
C SER A 49 -11.36 13.71 -0.93
N SER A 50 -10.15 14.09 -0.50
CA SER A 50 -8.97 13.92 -1.34
C SER A 50 -8.75 12.46 -1.68
N PHE A 51 -8.29 12.21 -2.89
CA PHE A 51 -8.01 10.88 -3.42
C PHE A 51 -6.67 10.89 -4.15
N LYS A 52 -6.19 9.70 -4.49
CA LYS A 52 -4.97 9.49 -5.25
C LYS A 52 -5.31 8.70 -6.50
N CYS A 53 -4.50 8.86 -7.53
CA CYS A 53 -4.51 8.05 -8.75
C CYS A 53 -3.08 7.61 -9.01
N PHE A 54 -2.89 6.53 -9.76
CA PHE A 54 -1.60 6.38 -10.44
C PHE A 54 -1.42 7.53 -11.44
N THR A 55 -0.24 8.16 -11.43
CA THR A 55 0.10 9.23 -12.36
C THR A 55 1.43 8.95 -13.04
N CYS A 56 1.43 8.95 -14.37
CA CYS A 56 2.61 8.74 -15.21
C CYS A 56 2.34 9.36 -16.59
N ASP A 57 3.39 9.76 -17.29
CA ASP A 57 3.25 10.35 -18.62
C ASP A 57 4.07 9.58 -19.64
N ASN A 58 3.39 9.05 -20.67
CA ASN A 58 3.97 8.38 -21.82
C ASN A 58 5.00 7.28 -21.45
N VAL A 59 4.69 6.45 -20.46
CA VAL A 59 5.56 5.34 -20.04
C VAL A 59 5.26 4.07 -20.82
N ILE A 60 6.26 3.21 -21.00
CA ILE A 60 6.20 2.07 -21.94
C ILE A 60 5.09 1.05 -21.63
N ASP A 61 4.77 0.84 -20.35
CA ASP A 61 3.78 -0.14 -19.92
C ASP A 61 3.14 0.22 -18.56
N ASN A 62 2.09 -0.53 -18.21
CA ASN A 62 1.36 -0.35 -16.95
C ASN A 62 2.21 -0.66 -15.71
N TYR A 63 3.11 -1.63 -15.82
CA TYR A 63 3.92 -2.06 -14.69
C TYR A 63 4.85 -0.93 -14.23
N ASN A 64 5.59 -0.33 -15.17
CA ASN A 64 6.48 0.79 -14.91
C ASN A 64 5.70 2.01 -14.42
N CYS A 65 4.52 2.29 -14.99
CA CYS A 65 3.64 3.35 -14.48
C CYS A 65 3.32 3.14 -12.99
N ASN A 66 2.79 1.97 -12.63
CA ASN A 66 2.36 1.70 -11.26
C ASN A 66 3.55 1.59 -10.29
N ARG A 67 4.69 1.08 -10.76
CA ARG A 67 5.90 0.88 -9.95
C ARG A 67 6.57 2.18 -9.53
N TRP A 68 6.58 3.18 -10.42
CA TRP A 68 7.32 4.43 -10.25
C TRP A 68 6.43 5.66 -10.09
N ALA A 69 5.11 5.48 -10.02
CA ALA A 69 4.19 6.57 -9.73
C ALA A 69 4.53 7.22 -8.39
N GLU A 70 4.54 8.54 -8.38
CA GLU A 70 4.70 9.33 -7.17
C GLU A 70 3.49 9.13 -6.25
N ASP A 71 3.74 9.00 -4.95
CA ASP A 71 2.67 8.93 -3.95
C ASP A 71 2.14 10.33 -3.60
N LYS A 72 1.42 10.95 -4.53
CA LYS A 72 0.86 12.31 -4.38
C LYS A 72 -0.66 12.34 -4.44
N TRP A 73 -1.23 13.31 -3.75
CA TRP A 73 -2.67 13.59 -3.77
C TRP A 73 -3.09 14.26 -5.07
N CYS A 74 -4.29 13.94 -5.55
CA CYS A 74 -4.89 14.64 -6.69
C CYS A 74 -5.25 16.10 -6.33
N PRO A 75 -5.22 17.03 -7.30
CA PRO A 75 -5.60 18.42 -7.07
C PRO A 75 -7.11 18.57 -6.84
N GLN A 76 -7.52 19.62 -6.11
CA GLN A 76 -8.90 19.83 -5.65
C GLN A 76 -9.96 19.91 -6.76
N ASN A 77 -9.58 20.27 -7.98
CA ASN A 77 -10.48 20.42 -9.12
C ASN A 77 -10.69 19.11 -9.91
N THR A 78 -10.14 17.99 -9.46
CA THR A 78 -10.28 16.68 -10.10
C THR A 78 -11.17 15.77 -9.27
N GLN A 79 -11.83 14.82 -9.92
CA GLN A 79 -12.73 13.85 -9.27
C GLN A 79 -12.52 12.41 -9.74
N TYR A 80 -11.73 12.21 -10.80
CA TYR A 80 -11.58 10.92 -11.47
C TYR A 80 -10.11 10.60 -11.72
N CYS A 81 -9.83 9.32 -11.93
CA CYS A 81 -8.57 8.87 -12.48
C CYS A 81 -8.76 8.54 -13.97
N LEU A 82 -7.98 9.16 -14.84
CA LEU A 82 -7.97 8.92 -16.28
C LEU A 82 -6.77 8.06 -16.65
N THR A 83 -6.99 7.13 -17.58
CA THR A 83 -5.94 6.30 -18.18
C THR A 83 -6.09 6.27 -19.69
N VAL A 84 -5.02 6.67 -20.39
CA VAL A 84 -4.84 6.51 -21.83
C VAL A 84 -3.85 5.38 -22.08
N HIS A 85 -4.19 4.46 -22.96
CA HIS A 85 -3.32 3.37 -23.37
C HIS A 85 -3.24 3.32 -24.89
N HIS A 86 -2.02 3.48 -25.41
CA HIS A 86 -1.68 3.25 -26.80
C HIS A 86 -1.06 1.86 -26.96
N PHE A 87 -1.56 1.09 -27.91
CA PHE A 87 -1.03 -0.25 -28.18
C PHE A 87 -1.14 -0.62 -29.66
N THR A 88 -0.28 -1.55 -30.07
CA THR A 88 -0.31 -2.14 -31.40
C THR A 88 -1.55 -3.00 -31.61
N SER A 89 -1.88 -3.28 -32.86
CA SER A 89 -2.93 -4.25 -33.24
C SER A 89 -2.80 -5.64 -32.59
N HIS A 90 -1.60 -6.04 -32.17
CA HIS A 90 -1.31 -7.32 -31.50
C HIS A 90 -1.39 -7.22 -29.96
N GLY A 91 -1.79 -6.08 -29.40
CA GLY A 91 -1.92 -5.89 -27.95
C GLY A 91 -0.64 -5.42 -27.25
N ARG A 92 0.49 -5.26 -27.96
CA ARG A 92 1.72 -4.73 -27.36
C ARG A 92 1.55 -3.26 -26.99
N SER A 93 1.73 -2.91 -25.72
CA SER A 93 1.75 -1.53 -25.24
C SER A 93 2.84 -0.72 -25.93
N LEU A 94 2.47 0.50 -26.32
CA LEU A 94 3.38 1.53 -26.80
C LEU A 94 3.60 2.60 -25.74
N SER A 95 2.49 3.07 -25.15
CA SER A 95 2.55 4.02 -24.06
C SER A 95 1.31 3.97 -23.18
N VAL A 96 1.50 4.35 -21.92
CA VAL A 96 0.47 4.50 -20.90
C VAL A 96 0.64 5.88 -20.28
N THR A 97 -0.45 6.62 -20.23
CA THR A 97 -0.53 7.88 -19.48
C THR A 97 -1.66 7.76 -18.47
N LYS A 98 -1.37 8.08 -17.22
CA LYS A 98 -2.35 8.12 -16.13
C LYS A 98 -2.30 9.46 -15.44
N LYS A 99 -3.46 10.03 -15.12
CA LYS A 99 -3.56 11.31 -14.40
C LYS A 99 -4.85 11.42 -13.60
N CYS A 100 -4.84 12.30 -12.61
CA CYS A 100 -6.08 12.82 -12.04
C CYS A 100 -6.79 13.68 -13.11
N ALA A 101 -8.12 13.60 -13.17
CA ALA A 101 -8.90 14.22 -14.23
C ALA A 101 -10.20 14.84 -13.71
N THR A 102 -10.67 15.87 -14.42
CA THR A 102 -12.00 16.45 -14.23
C THR A 102 -13.07 15.60 -14.93
N ARG A 103 -14.35 15.90 -14.68
CA ARG A 103 -15.46 15.28 -15.41
C ARG A 103 -15.35 15.52 -16.92
N GLU A 104 -14.96 16.72 -17.31
CA GLU A 104 -14.93 17.16 -18.70
C GLU A 104 -13.92 16.36 -19.52
N GLU A 105 -12.74 16.09 -18.93
CA GLU A 105 -11.71 15.25 -19.52
C GLU A 105 -12.16 13.79 -19.70
N CYS A 106 -13.11 13.32 -18.88
CA CYS A 106 -13.65 11.97 -18.93
C CYS A 106 -14.84 11.78 -19.87
N HIS A 107 -15.25 12.81 -20.64
CA HIS A 107 -16.34 12.65 -21.60
C HIS A 107 -15.99 11.74 -22.79
N PHE A 108 -14.71 11.67 -23.17
CA PHE A 108 -14.24 10.96 -24.36
C PHE A 108 -13.58 9.63 -24.01
N VAL A 109 -14.28 8.78 -23.24
CA VAL A 109 -13.86 7.38 -23.03
C VAL A 109 -14.20 6.51 -24.24
N GLY A 110 -13.46 5.41 -24.39
CA GLY A 110 -13.63 4.46 -25.50
C GLY A 110 -12.31 4.16 -26.19
N CYS A 111 -12.38 3.40 -27.28
CA CYS A 111 -11.20 3.08 -28.09
C CYS A 111 -11.33 3.65 -29.50
N HIS A 112 -10.23 4.20 -30.00
CA HIS A 112 -10.09 4.68 -31.37
C HIS A 112 -8.91 4.00 -32.06
N ARG A 113 -9.14 3.46 -33.26
CA ARG A 113 -8.10 2.82 -34.05
C ARG A 113 -7.60 3.75 -35.13
N HIS A 114 -6.32 4.11 -35.06
CA HIS A 114 -5.67 4.90 -36.10
C HIS A 114 -5.31 3.99 -37.28
N ARG A 115 -6.03 4.16 -38.40
CA ARG A 115 -5.88 3.31 -39.60
C ARG A 115 -4.50 3.44 -40.25
N GLU A 116 -3.89 4.62 -40.18
CA GLU A 116 -2.60 4.91 -40.82
C GLU A 116 -1.42 4.25 -40.10
N THR A 117 -1.44 4.21 -38.76
CA THR A 117 -0.31 3.72 -37.96
C THR A 117 -0.52 2.31 -37.44
N SER A 118 -1.71 1.72 -37.59
CA SER A 118 -2.09 0.41 -37.04
C SER A 118 -2.08 0.30 -35.50
N HIS A 119 -2.11 1.44 -34.81
CA HIS A 119 -2.19 1.53 -33.36
C HIS A 119 -3.62 1.88 -32.89
N THR A 120 -3.93 1.46 -31.67
CA THR A 120 -5.20 1.72 -31.00
C THR A 120 -4.93 2.57 -29.77
N GLU A 121 -5.71 3.63 -29.60
CA GLU A 121 -5.81 4.40 -28.37
C GLU A 121 -7.07 3.93 -27.64
N CYS A 122 -6.95 3.63 -26.35
CA CYS A 122 -8.09 3.42 -25.48
C CYS A 122 -8.02 4.35 -24.27
N ILE A 123 -9.14 4.96 -23.93
CA ILE A 123 -9.29 5.92 -22.83
C ILE A 123 -10.35 5.40 -21.86
N SER A 124 -10.01 5.37 -20.58
CA SER A 124 -10.93 5.03 -19.48
C SER A 124 -10.84 6.04 -18.36
N CYS A 125 -11.95 6.20 -17.63
CA CYS A 125 -11.98 6.95 -16.39
C CYS A 125 -12.64 6.13 -15.28
N CYS A 126 -12.18 6.31 -14.04
CA CYS A 126 -12.82 5.70 -12.88
C CYS A 126 -12.91 6.69 -11.72
N GLU A 127 -13.88 6.48 -10.83
CA GLU A 127 -14.01 7.19 -9.56
C GLU A 127 -13.51 6.33 -8.41
N GLY A 128 -12.64 6.88 -7.55
CA GLY A 128 -12.15 6.23 -6.34
C GLY A 128 -10.66 6.40 -6.10
N MET A 129 -10.23 6.05 -4.88
CA MET A 129 -8.81 6.07 -4.52
C MET A 129 -8.05 4.96 -5.25
N ILE A 130 -7.07 5.36 -6.07
CA ILE A 130 -6.18 4.47 -6.82
C ILE A 130 -6.98 3.48 -7.68
N CYS A 131 -8.11 3.92 -8.25
CA CYS A 131 -9.00 3.04 -9.01
C CYS A 131 -8.40 2.62 -10.37
N ASN A 132 -7.45 3.39 -10.90
CA ASN A 132 -6.85 3.18 -12.22
C ASN A 132 -5.63 2.24 -12.18
N VAL A 133 -5.72 1.12 -11.47
CA VAL A 133 -4.65 0.10 -11.41
C VAL A 133 -4.38 -0.49 -12.80
N ASP A 134 -5.45 -0.82 -13.51
CA ASP A 134 -5.42 -1.46 -14.82
C ASP A 134 -5.42 -0.45 -15.98
N ILE A 135 -5.17 -0.95 -17.19
CA ILE A 135 -5.22 -0.18 -18.43
C ILE A 135 -6.38 -0.65 -19.31
N PRO A 136 -7.02 0.26 -20.06
CA PRO A 136 -8.03 -0.12 -21.03
C PRO A 136 -7.38 -0.76 -22.26
N THR A 137 -8.01 -1.79 -22.81
CA THR A 137 -7.49 -2.58 -23.94
C THR A 137 -8.55 -2.83 -25.01
N ASN A 138 -9.81 -2.55 -24.72
CA ASN A 138 -10.94 -2.72 -25.62
C ASN A 138 -12.12 -1.82 -25.21
N HIS A 139 -13.21 -1.83 -25.98
CA HIS A 139 -14.40 -1.02 -25.69
C HIS A 139 -15.15 -1.43 -24.41
N THR A 140 -14.88 -2.63 -23.85
CA THR A 140 -15.58 -3.11 -22.64
C THR A 140 -14.96 -2.55 -21.36
N ASN A 141 -13.65 -2.27 -21.36
CA ASN A 141 -12.95 -1.66 -20.22
C ASN A 141 -12.52 -0.20 -20.47
N ALA A 142 -12.56 0.28 -21.71
CA ALA A 142 -12.44 1.70 -22.04
C ALA A 142 -13.74 2.46 -21.78
N VAL A 143 -14.14 2.53 -20.52
CA VAL A 143 -15.42 3.11 -20.08
C VAL A 143 -15.22 4.16 -18.99
N PHE A 144 -16.28 4.89 -18.68
CA PHE A 144 -16.34 5.77 -17.52
C PHE A 144 -17.01 5.04 -16.35
N ALA A 145 -16.19 4.45 -15.47
CA ALA A 145 -16.62 3.65 -14.33
C ALA A 145 -16.80 4.51 -13.06
N VAL A 146 -18.02 4.95 -12.82
CA VAL A 146 -18.38 5.72 -11.62
C VAL A 146 -18.84 4.75 -10.52
N LEU A 147 -17.98 4.45 -9.56
CA LEU A 147 -18.40 3.72 -8.36
C LEU A 147 -19.22 4.68 -7.49
N HIS A 148 -20.53 4.48 -7.43
CA HIS A 148 -21.35 5.14 -6.40
C HIS A 148 -20.86 4.65 -5.04
N ALA A 149 -20.15 5.50 -4.32
CA ALA A 149 -19.70 5.20 -2.97
C ALA A 149 -20.92 4.96 -2.07
N ARG A 150 -21.30 3.69 -1.91
CA ARG A 150 -21.93 3.24 -0.67
C ARG A 150 -20.82 3.38 0.38
N ARG A 151 -20.72 4.57 0.97
CA ARG A 151 -19.86 4.88 2.12
C ARG A 151 -20.35 4.05 3.30
N THR A 152 -20.12 2.75 3.29
CA THR A 152 -20.10 1.97 4.51
C THR A 152 -18.70 2.14 5.06
N SER A 153 -18.55 3.15 5.94
CA SER A 153 -17.60 3.04 7.05
C SER A 153 -17.98 1.78 7.82
N GLY A 154 -17.49 0.65 7.35
CA GLY A 154 -17.57 -0.62 8.06
C GLY A 154 -16.61 -0.53 9.23
N ASP A 155 -17.02 0.18 10.27
CA ASP A 155 -16.53 -0.05 11.61
C ASP A 155 -16.97 -1.47 12.00
N SER A 156 -16.28 -2.47 11.45
CA SER A 156 -16.27 -3.80 12.02
C SER A 156 -15.38 -3.73 13.26
N ARG A 157 -15.88 -3.02 14.28
CA ARG A 157 -15.50 -3.29 15.67
C ARG A 157 -15.82 -4.75 15.88
N GLN A 158 -14.79 -5.58 15.78
CA GLN A 158 -14.82 -6.96 16.19
C GLN A 158 -15.09 -6.93 17.70
N THR A 159 -16.37 -6.87 18.06
CA THR A 159 -16.82 -7.03 19.43
C THR A 159 -16.45 -8.45 19.79
N ILE A 160 -15.29 -8.61 20.42
CA ILE A 160 -14.92 -9.83 21.12
C ILE A 160 -16.11 -10.12 22.03
N SER A 161 -16.85 -11.19 21.72
CA SER A 161 -18.04 -11.55 22.46
C SER A 161 -17.65 -11.74 23.92
N ILE A 162 -18.19 -10.87 24.79
CA ILE A 162 -17.97 -10.91 26.25
C ILE A 162 -18.22 -12.32 26.80
N LEU A 163 -19.09 -13.08 26.13
CA LEU A 163 -19.36 -14.50 26.42
C LEU A 163 -18.10 -15.38 26.37
N LEU A 164 -17.20 -15.19 25.39
CA LEU A 164 -15.97 -15.97 25.26
C LEU A 164 -14.99 -15.67 26.40
N LEU A 165 -14.92 -14.41 26.84
CA LEU A 165 -14.05 -14.01 27.94
C LEU A 165 -14.57 -14.60 29.28
N VAL A 166 -15.89 -14.62 29.47
CA VAL A 166 -16.52 -15.20 30.66
C VAL A 166 -16.32 -16.71 30.71
N ILE A 167 -16.45 -17.42 29.59
CA ILE A 167 -16.22 -18.87 29.52
C ILE A 167 -14.76 -19.21 29.87
N LEU A 168 -13.80 -18.43 29.39
CA LEU A 168 -12.38 -18.68 29.64
C LEU A 168 -12.01 -18.50 31.12
N ILE A 169 -12.61 -17.52 31.80
CA ILE A 169 -12.43 -17.31 33.24
C ILE A 169 -13.05 -18.46 34.05
N ILE A 170 -14.23 -18.95 33.66
CA ILE A 170 -14.88 -20.06 34.37
C ILE A 170 -14.04 -21.34 34.26
N VAL A 171 -13.45 -21.62 33.10
CA VAL A 171 -12.58 -22.80 32.89
C VAL A 171 -11.28 -22.71 33.69
N PHE A 172 -10.74 -21.50 33.90
CA PHE A 172 -9.48 -21.33 34.64
C PHE A 172 -9.66 -21.36 36.18
N MET A 173 -10.91 -21.21 36.65
CA MET A 173 -11.26 -21.23 38.08
C MET A 173 -11.81 -22.59 38.54
N LEU A 174 -11.83 -23.57 37.64
CA LEU A 174 -12.18 -24.98 37.85
C LEU A 174 -10.90 -25.82 37.92
#